data_AF-A0A7V2IKY3-F1
#
_entry.id   AF-A0A7V2IKY3-F1
#
_cell.length_a   1.000
_cell.length_b   1.000
_cell.length_c   1.000
_cell.angle_alpha   90.00
_cell.angle_beta   90.00
_cell.angle_gamma   90.00
#
_symmetry.space_group_name_H-M   'P 1'
#
loop_
_entity.id
_entity.type
_entity.pdbx_description
1 polymer ?
#
loop_
_entity_poly.entity_id
_entity_poly.type
_entity_poly.pdbx_seq_one_letter_code
_entity_poly.pdbx_strand_id
1 'polypeptide(L)'
;MKEHLRPRRPCRDCPPVERRPTDGPLVIPRRSYTPSRPSCIECVEKHLGAAYVLLTEAREGYAYRLRAVGHLFEAEDESQEWPDLHAAIRQARKAYQADGTMPDWNTLEALIDQVRLAQ
;
A
#
# COMPACT_ATOMS: atom_id res chain seq x y z
N MET A 1 -12.94 -5.29 32.96
CA MET A 1 -11.98 -6.40 32.75
C MET A 1 -11.27 -6.16 31.44
N LYS A 2 -9.96 -5.90 31.44
CA LYS A 2 -9.17 -5.73 30.21
C LYS A 2 -8.75 -7.12 29.73
N GLU A 3 -9.33 -7.57 28.63
CA GLU A 3 -8.97 -8.83 28.00
C GLU A 3 -7.54 -8.74 27.46
N HIS A 4 -6.64 -9.52 28.06
CA HIS A 4 -5.24 -9.57 27.66
C HIS A 4 -5.17 -10.36 26.35
N LEU A 5 -4.97 -9.65 25.23
CA LEU A 5 -4.68 -10.25 23.92
C LEU A 5 -3.55 -11.26 24.06
N ARG A 6 -3.86 -12.56 23.93
CA ARG A 6 -2.84 -13.62 23.91
C ARG A 6 -1.91 -13.38 22.72
N PRO A 7 -0.58 -13.45 22.88
CA PRO A 7 0.33 -13.33 21.75
C PRO A 7 0.03 -14.45 20.75
N ARG A 8 -0.31 -14.08 19.50
CA ARG A 8 -0.54 -15.02 18.41
C ARG A 8 0.73 -15.88 18.25
N ARG A 9 0.58 -17.21 18.23
CA ARG A 9 1.69 -18.15 18.00
C ARG A 9 2.47 -17.70 16.76
N PRO A 10 3.81 -17.64 16.80
CA PRO A 10 4.59 -17.31 15.62
C PRO A 10 4.34 -18.34 14.52
N CYS A 11 4.18 -17.87 13.28
CA CYS A 11 4.10 -18.73 12.10
C CYS A 11 5.37 -19.60 12.02
N ARG A 12 5.21 -20.89 11.69
CA ARG A 12 6.32 -21.88 11.71
C ARG A 12 7.52 -21.49 10.83
N ASP A 13 7.29 -20.70 9.80
CA ASP A 13 8.31 -20.38 8.78
C ASP A 13 8.72 -18.90 8.75
N CYS A 14 8.37 -18.12 9.78
CA CYS A 14 8.79 -16.73 9.84
C CYS A 14 10.23 -16.65 10.38
N PRO A 15 11.21 -16.06 9.65
CA PRO A 15 12.56 -15.88 10.18
C PRO A 15 12.52 -15.04 11.46
N PRO A 16 13.39 -15.32 12.45
CA PRO A 16 13.38 -14.63 13.74
C PRO A 16 13.81 -13.17 13.53
N VAL A 17 12.83 -12.27 13.43
CA VAL A 17 13.06 -10.84 13.58
C VAL A 17 13.06 -10.56 15.08
N GLU A 18 14.18 -10.08 15.62
CA GLU A 18 14.24 -9.53 16.96
C GLU A 18 13.16 -8.45 17.09
N ARG A 19 12.07 -8.76 17.80
CA ARG A 19 10.97 -7.82 18.02
C ARG A 19 11.42 -6.78 19.02
N ARG A 20 12.18 -5.76 18.57
CA ARG A 20 12.23 -4.51 19.32
C ARG A 20 10.85 -3.85 19.20
N PRO A 21 10.25 -3.38 20.31
CA PRO A 21 9.09 -2.51 20.22
C PRO A 21 9.57 -1.19 19.63
N THR A 22 9.53 -1.06 18.30
CA THR A 22 9.56 0.24 17.66
C THR A 22 8.14 0.78 17.74
N ASP A 23 7.93 1.93 18.38
CA ASP A 23 6.65 2.65 18.43
C ASP A 23 6.21 3.20 17.05
N GLY A 24 6.75 2.65 15.96
CA GLY A 24 6.41 2.94 14.57
C GLY A 24 5.79 1.74 13.88
N PRO A 25 5.11 1.93 12.73
CA PRO A 25 4.55 0.83 11.96
C PRO A 25 5.66 -0.19 11.63
N LEU A 26 5.37 -1.48 11.82
CA LEU A 26 6.22 -2.59 11.38
C LEU A 26 6.49 -2.47 9.87
N VAL A 27 7.57 -1.79 9.51
CA VAL A 27 8.17 -1.86 8.18
C VAL A 27 9.08 -3.08 8.26
N ILE A 28 8.59 -4.24 7.79
CA ILE A 28 9.46 -5.40 7.60
C ILE A 28 10.45 -4.98 6.52
N PRO A 29 11.75 -4.84 6.80
CA PRO A 29 12.72 -4.51 5.76
C PRO A 29 12.64 -5.63 4.73
N ARG A 30 12.29 -5.31 3.48
CA ARG A 30 12.39 -6.29 2.39
C ARG A 30 13.83 -6.82 2.43
N ARG A 31 13.96 -8.14 2.48
CA ARG A 31 15.23 -8.87 2.55
C ARG A 31 16.12 -8.43 1.39
N SER A 32 17.00 -7.43 1.60
CA SER A 32 17.96 -6.86 0.64
C SER A 32 17.55 -7.06 -0.83
N TYR A 33 16.34 -6.60 -1.19
CA TYR A 33 15.88 -6.64 -2.57
C TYR A 33 16.32 -5.32 -3.18
N THR A 34 17.45 -5.34 -3.87
CA THR A 34 17.80 -4.26 -4.78
C THR A 34 17.00 -4.52 -6.06
N PRO A 35 15.94 -3.75 -6.35
CA PRO A 35 15.18 -3.95 -7.57
C PRO A 35 16.10 -3.77 -8.78
N SER A 36 15.88 -4.57 -9.83
CA SER A 36 16.71 -4.51 -11.05
C SER A 36 16.55 -3.19 -11.81
N ARG A 37 15.48 -2.43 -11.51
CA ARG A 37 15.20 -1.09 -12.02
C ARG A 37 14.71 -0.22 -10.86
N PRO A 38 15.13 1.05 -10.75
CA PRO A 38 14.57 1.96 -9.76
C PRO A 38 13.06 2.13 -9.98
N SER A 39 12.30 2.24 -8.88
CA SER A 39 10.91 2.70 -8.91
C SER A 39 10.83 4.07 -9.57
N CYS A 40 9.79 4.32 -10.36
CA CYS A 40 9.57 5.62 -11.02
C CYS A 40 8.09 6.01 -10.92
N ILE A 41 7.77 7.28 -11.16
CA ILE A 41 6.40 7.79 -10.99
C ILE A 41 5.43 7.04 -11.92
N GLU A 42 5.88 6.64 -13.11
CA GLU A 42 5.10 5.88 -14.07
C GLU A 42 4.78 4.45 -13.55
N CYS A 43 5.63 3.86 -12.72
CA CYS A 43 5.31 2.58 -12.06
C CYS A 43 4.16 2.76 -11.06
N VAL A 44 4.18 3.83 -10.27
CA VAL A 44 3.08 4.17 -9.34
C VAL A 44 1.79 4.35 -10.12
N GLU A 45 1.81 5.15 -11.18
CA GLU A 45 0.64 5.41 -12.04
C GLU A 45 0.10 4.14 -12.69
N LYS A 46 0.97 3.27 -13.22
CA LYS A 46 0.59 1.97 -13.77
C LYS A 46 -0.21 1.15 -12.76
N HIS A 47 0.23 1.10 -11.50
CA HIS A 47 -0.46 0.37 -10.45
C HIS A 47 -1.75 1.06 -9.99
N LEU A 48 -1.76 2.39 -9.87
CA LEU A 48 -2.98 3.15 -9.53
C LEU A 48 -4.05 3.07 -10.61
N GLY A 49 -3.69 3.14 -11.89
CA GLY A 49 -4.61 2.98 -13.02
C GLY A 49 -5.26 1.60 -13.04
N ALA A 50 -4.47 0.55 -12.79
CA ALA A 50 -5.01 -0.81 -12.65
C ALA A 50 -5.96 -0.93 -11.44
N ALA A 51 -5.60 -0.32 -10.30
CA ALA A 51 -6.48 -0.28 -9.13
C ALA A 51 -7.80 0.46 -9.43
N TYR A 52 -7.75 1.60 -10.10
CA TYR A 52 -8.93 2.40 -10.45
C TYR A 52 -9.98 1.59 -11.21
N VAL A 53 -9.55 0.89 -12.28
CA VAL A 53 -10.44 0.06 -13.09
C VAL A 53 -11.03 -1.07 -12.26
N LEU A 54 -10.19 -1.84 -11.56
CA LEU A 54 -10.62 -3.00 -10.79
C LEU A 54 -11.54 -2.63 -9.61
N LEU A 55 -11.36 -1.45 -9.01
CA LEU A 55 -12.24 -0.94 -7.95
C LEU A 55 -13.60 -0.51 -8.51
N THR A 56 -13.62 0.08 -9.69
CA THR A 56 -14.85 0.44 -10.38
C THR A 56 -15.66 -0.81 -10.74
N GLU A 57 -15.00 -1.83 -11.30
CA GLU A 57 -15.63 -3.14 -11.55
C GLU A 57 -16.05 -3.83 -10.24
N ALA A 58 -15.26 -3.73 -9.17
CA ALA A 58 -15.65 -4.31 -7.88
C ALA A 58 -16.92 -3.65 -7.31
N ARG A 59 -17.16 -2.36 -7.55
CA ARG A 59 -18.40 -1.67 -7.18
C ARG A 59 -19.62 -2.17 -7.95
N GLU A 60 -19.42 -2.62 -9.18
CA GLU A 60 -20.45 -3.25 -10.03
C GLU A 60 -20.71 -4.72 -9.63
N GLY A 61 -19.99 -5.25 -8.64
CA GLY A 61 -20.18 -6.60 -8.10
C GLY A 61 -19.22 -7.66 -8.66
N TYR A 62 -18.24 -7.27 -9.49
CA TYR A 62 -17.23 -8.21 -9.97
C TYR A 62 -16.22 -8.58 -8.87
N ALA A 63 -15.72 -9.82 -8.92
CA ALA A 63 -14.85 -10.39 -7.88
C ALA A 63 -13.37 -9.92 -7.96
N TYR A 64 -13.15 -8.61 -8.09
CA TYR A 64 -11.82 -8.02 -8.28
C TYR A 64 -11.24 -7.30 -7.05
N ARG A 65 -11.98 -7.26 -5.93
CA ARG A 65 -11.58 -6.55 -4.69
C ARG A 65 -10.15 -6.89 -4.25
N LEU A 66 -9.79 -8.18 -4.19
CA LEU A 66 -8.45 -8.60 -3.75
C LEU A 66 -7.35 -8.16 -4.73
N ARG A 67 -7.62 -8.24 -6.04
CA ARG A 67 -6.67 -7.81 -7.07
C ARG A 67 -6.44 -6.30 -7.03
N ALA A 68 -7.51 -5.53 -6.88
CA ALA A 68 -7.45 -4.08 -6.71
C ALA A 68 -6.58 -3.67 -5.50
N VAL A 69 -6.79 -4.33 -4.35
CA VAL A 69 -5.99 -4.11 -3.14
C VAL A 69 -4.51 -4.44 -3.37
N GLY A 70 -4.21 -5.50 -4.13
CA GLY A 70 -2.85 -5.82 -4.55
C GLY A 70 -2.21 -4.69 -5.35
N HIS A 71 -2.92 -4.12 -6.33
CA HIS A 71 -2.40 -2.98 -7.09
C HIS A 71 -2.18 -1.73 -6.23
N LEU A 72 -3.06 -1.43 -5.27
CA LEU A 72 -2.82 -0.34 -4.31
C LEU A 72 -1.58 -0.60 -3.44
N PHE A 73 -1.28 -1.86 -3.10
CA PHE A 73 -0.09 -2.21 -2.33
C PHE A 73 1.19 -2.03 -3.16
N GLU A 74 1.20 -2.46 -4.41
CA GLU A 74 2.35 -2.22 -5.30
C GLU A 74 2.56 -0.72 -5.55
N ALA A 75 1.49 0.07 -5.73
CA ALA A 75 1.60 1.53 -5.84
C ALA A 75 2.20 2.19 -4.58
N GLU A 76 1.83 1.70 -3.39
CA GLU A 76 2.43 2.14 -2.12
C GLU A 76 3.92 1.80 -2.05
N ASP A 77 4.32 0.61 -2.53
CA ASP A 77 5.72 0.19 -2.52
C ASP A 77 6.58 1.01 -3.48
N GLU A 78 6.07 1.26 -4.69
CA GLU A 78 6.75 2.04 -5.73
C GLU A 78 6.86 3.53 -5.39
N SER A 79 6.03 4.03 -4.47
CA SER A 79 6.00 5.45 -4.09
C SER A 79 6.86 5.81 -2.88
N GLN A 80 7.65 4.88 -2.33
CA GLN A 80 8.46 5.09 -1.12
C GLN A 80 9.39 6.31 -1.18
N GLU A 81 9.82 6.72 -2.38
CA GLU A 81 10.66 7.90 -2.60
C GLU A 81 9.91 9.24 -2.38
N TRP A 82 8.58 9.25 -2.47
CA TRP A 82 7.72 10.43 -2.32
C TRP A 82 6.82 10.29 -1.09
N PRO A 83 7.24 10.77 0.11
CA PRO A 83 6.58 10.47 1.37
C PRO A 83 5.09 10.81 1.42
N ASP A 84 4.71 11.96 0.86
CA ASP A 84 3.31 12.43 0.86
C ASP A 84 2.43 11.56 -0.04
N LEU A 85 2.91 11.22 -1.24
CA LEU A 85 2.23 10.30 -2.15
C LEU A 85 2.12 8.90 -1.56
N HIS A 86 3.21 8.38 -0.97
CA HIS A 86 3.23 7.09 -0.27
C HIS A 86 2.19 7.04 0.86
N ALA A 87 2.16 8.08 1.72
CA ALA A 87 1.22 8.16 2.83
C ALA A 87 -0.23 8.20 2.34
N ALA A 88 -0.52 8.99 1.29
CA ALA A 88 -1.85 9.07 0.70
C ALA A 88 -2.33 7.73 0.12
N ILE A 89 -1.47 7.03 -0.65
CA ILE A 89 -1.79 5.72 -1.22
C ILE A 89 -2.00 4.68 -0.11
N ARG A 90 -1.14 4.67 0.91
CA ARG A 90 -1.26 3.78 2.07
C ARG A 90 -2.57 4.00 2.81
N GLN A 91 -2.97 5.26 3.02
CA GLN A 91 -4.23 5.61 3.66
C GLN A 91 -5.42 5.13 2.82
N ALA A 92 -5.41 5.42 1.52
CA ALA A 92 -6.46 4.99 0.59
C ALA A 92 -6.63 3.46 0.58
N ARG A 93 -5.53 2.71 0.51
CA ARG A 93 -5.53 1.24 0.59
C ARG A 93 -6.15 0.75 1.89
N LYS A 94 -5.73 1.30 3.03
CA LYS A 94 -6.25 0.89 4.35
C LYS A 94 -7.74 1.19 4.49
N ALA A 95 -8.18 2.36 4.06
CA ALA A 95 -9.60 2.74 4.09
C ALA A 95 -10.43 1.76 3.25
N TYR A 96 -10.04 1.54 1.99
CA TYR A 96 -10.74 0.60 1.13
C TYR A 96 -10.77 -0.83 1.68
N GLN A 97 -9.66 -1.31 2.27
CA GLN A 97 -9.60 -2.63 2.90
C GLN A 97 -10.53 -2.74 4.12
N ALA A 98 -10.63 -1.68 4.93
CA ALA A 98 -11.40 -1.68 6.17
C ALA A 98 -12.91 -1.66 5.93
N ASP A 99 -13.39 -0.75 5.08
CA ASP A 99 -14.84 -0.49 4.92
C ASP A 99 -15.28 -0.31 3.47
N GLY A 100 -14.36 -0.37 2.51
CA GLY A 100 -14.67 -0.18 1.09
C GLY A 100 -14.73 1.28 0.66
N THR A 101 -14.32 2.23 1.50
CA THR A 101 -14.17 3.64 1.11
C THR A 101 -13.26 3.77 -0.10
N MET A 102 -13.77 4.38 -1.16
CA MET A 102 -13.03 4.57 -2.40
C MET A 102 -11.86 5.55 -2.20
N PRO A 103 -10.72 5.32 -2.87
CA PRO A 103 -9.65 6.31 -2.90
C PRO A 103 -10.13 7.66 -3.43
N ASP A 104 -9.60 8.74 -2.87
CA ASP A 104 -9.77 10.08 -3.44
C ASP A 104 -8.80 10.24 -4.62
N TRP A 105 -9.31 9.90 -5.81
CA TRP A 105 -8.51 9.91 -7.04
C TRP A 105 -8.01 11.29 -7.42
N ASN A 106 -8.78 12.34 -7.16
CA ASN A 106 -8.38 13.71 -7.49
C ASN A 106 -7.19 14.15 -6.63
N THR A 107 -7.22 13.83 -5.33
CA THR A 107 -6.09 14.12 -4.44
C THR A 107 -4.85 13.32 -4.85
N LEU A 108 -5.00 12.04 -5.24
CA LEU A 108 -3.88 11.23 -5.70
C LEU A 108 -3.28 11.76 -7.02
N GLU A 109 -4.12 12.16 -7.97
CA GLU A 109 -3.68 12.78 -9.24
C GLU A 109 -2.90 14.07 -8.99
N ALA A 110 -3.40 14.94 -8.11
CA ALA A 110 -2.69 16.18 -7.75
C ALA A 110 -1.31 15.93 -7.13
N LEU A 111 -1.17 14.91 -6.29
CA LEU A 111 0.12 14.52 -5.71
C LEU A 111 1.09 13.96 -6.77
N ILE A 112 0.58 13.18 -7.72
CA ILE A 112 1.37 12.67 -8.85
C ILE A 112 1.89 13.82 -9.72
N ASP A 113 1.04 14.80 -10.02
CA ASP A 113 1.44 15.97 -10.81
C ASP A 113 2.50 16.82 -10.10
N GLN A 114 2.39 16.98 -8.78
CA GLN A 114 3.44 17.64 -7.99
C GLN A 114 4.79 16.91 -8.11
N VAL A 115 4.78 15.58 -8.05
CA VAL A 115 5.99 14.77 -8.23
C VAL A 115 6.57 14.95 -9.64
N ARG A 116 5.73 14.98 -10.68
CA ARG A 116 6.17 15.19 -12.07
C ARG A 116 6.80 16.56 -12.29
N LEU A 117 6.23 17.61 -11.70
CA LEU A 117 6.74 18.97 -11.84
C LEU A 117 8.07 19.20 -11.09
N ALA A 118 8.38 18.34 -10.12
CA ALA A 118 9.60 18.41 -9.33
C ALA A 118 10.78 17.60 -9.93
N GLN A 119 10.54 16.86 -11.02
CA GLN A 119 11.56 16.12 -11.79
C GLN A 119 12.14 16.98 -12.91
#